data_AF-A0AAU4F6F9-F1
#
_entry.id   AF-A0AAU4F6F9-F1
#
_cell.length_a   1.000
_cell.length_b   1.000
_cell.length_c   1.000
_cell.angle_alpha   90.00
_cell.angle_beta   90.00
_cell.angle_gamma   90.00
#
_symmetry.space_group_name_H-M   'P 1'
#
loop_
_entity.id
_entity.type
_entity.pdbx_description
1 polymer ?
#
loop_
_entity_poly.entity_id
_entity_poly.type
_entity_poly.pdbx_seq_one_letter_code
_entity_poly.pdbx_strand_id
1 'polypeptide(L)'
;MKRRFLTAVTAAGTGLLGASLSSPPGSLRFYGLTAGVATTWLAGARAAGPVRRGRRDVVQPVLAGAGAFGVFYGCALVSRHIPPLRRAIAGVLDYAHRGSTTSVVATTLLTGAAEEVFFRGALYDAAGARRSTAIYVLSTCATRNPALVLASAVMGSLFAWQRHRGDGVQAPVLTHVVWSALMLAVMPRLFGSPSENVRNEPEVV
;
A
#
# COMPACT_ATOMS: atom_id res chain seq x y z
N MET A 1 12.63 -15.58 20.81
CA MET A 1 11.68 -14.50 21.19
C MET A 1 11.34 -13.56 20.03
N LYS A 2 12.34 -13.05 19.28
CA LYS A 2 12.13 -12.12 18.13
C LYS A 2 11.12 -12.59 17.06
N ARG A 3 11.10 -13.88 16.69
CA ARG A 3 10.13 -14.42 15.70
C ARG A 3 8.68 -14.35 16.19
N ARG A 4 8.39 -14.76 17.44
CA ARG A 4 7.03 -14.71 18.02
C ARG A 4 6.54 -13.26 18.12
N PHE A 5 7.41 -12.34 18.50
CA PHE A 5 7.11 -10.91 18.53
C PHE A 5 6.73 -10.37 17.14
N LEU A 6 7.56 -10.62 16.11
CA LEU A 6 7.27 -10.20 14.74
C LEU A 6 5.97 -10.82 14.20
N THR A 7 5.69 -12.08 14.54
CA THR A 7 4.41 -12.72 14.22
C THR A 7 3.23 -12.01 14.88
N ALA A 8 3.33 -11.65 16.16
CA ALA A 8 2.27 -10.92 16.86
C ALA A 8 2.03 -9.52 16.26
N VAL A 9 3.11 -8.78 15.96
CA VAL A 9 3.02 -7.48 15.27
C VAL A 9 2.37 -7.66 13.89
N THR A 10 2.80 -8.67 13.13
CA THR A 10 2.23 -9.00 11.81
C THR A 10 0.73 -9.27 11.92
N ALA A 11 0.30 -10.08 12.88
CA ALA A 11 -1.11 -10.39 13.08
C ALA A 11 -1.92 -9.14 13.44
N ALA A 12 -1.42 -8.32 14.38
CA ALA A 12 -2.08 -7.10 14.82
C ALA A 12 -2.22 -6.08 13.66
N GLY A 13 -1.12 -5.78 12.95
CA GLY A 13 -1.14 -4.84 11.85
C GLY A 13 -1.96 -5.35 10.65
N THR A 14 -1.99 -6.66 10.39
CA THR A 14 -2.86 -7.27 9.38
C THR A 14 -4.34 -7.09 9.73
N GLY A 15 -4.71 -7.32 10.99
CA GLY A 15 -6.07 -7.11 11.48
C GLY A 15 -6.50 -5.65 11.38
N LEU A 16 -5.63 -4.72 11.79
CA LEU A 16 -5.86 -3.28 11.67
C LEU A 16 -6.00 -2.85 10.20
N LEU A 17 -5.17 -3.39 9.30
CA LEU A 17 -5.24 -3.10 7.86
C LEU A 17 -6.58 -3.53 7.29
N GLY A 18 -7.00 -4.77 7.54
CA GLY A 18 -8.31 -5.26 7.10
C GLY A 18 -9.48 -4.48 7.69
N ALA A 19 -9.42 -4.11 8.97
CA ALA A 19 -10.43 -3.29 9.62
C ALA A 19 -10.49 -1.86 9.04
N SER A 20 -9.34 -1.28 8.70
CA SER A 20 -9.25 0.07 8.13
C SER A 20 -9.96 0.15 6.78
N LEU A 21 -9.69 -0.78 5.86
CA LEU A 21 -10.31 -0.82 4.52
C LEU A 21 -11.70 -1.47 4.49
N SER A 22 -12.21 -1.87 5.66
CA SER A 22 -13.62 -2.21 5.85
C SER A 22 -14.42 -1.06 6.47
N SER A 23 -13.76 0.05 6.85
CA SER A 23 -14.41 1.20 7.47
C SER A 23 -14.86 2.20 6.40
N PRO A 24 -15.93 2.98 6.63
CA PRO A 24 -16.37 3.98 5.65
C PRO A 24 -15.25 4.97 5.28
N PRO A 25 -14.99 5.19 3.98
CA PRO A 25 -14.05 6.19 3.50
C PRO A 25 -14.27 7.57 4.13
N GLY A 26 -13.18 8.24 4.51
CA GLY A 26 -13.24 9.58 5.11
C GLY A 26 -13.72 9.66 6.57
N SER A 27 -14.09 8.53 7.19
CA SER A 27 -14.53 8.50 8.59
C SER A 27 -13.36 8.64 9.58
N LEU A 28 -13.65 9.16 10.79
CA LEU A 28 -12.66 9.21 11.89
C LEU A 28 -12.11 7.82 12.23
N ARG A 29 -12.96 6.79 12.14
CA ARG A 29 -12.57 5.38 12.33
C ARG A 29 -11.52 4.95 11.31
N PHE A 30 -11.69 5.29 10.03
CA PHE A 30 -10.71 4.99 8.98
C PHE A 30 -9.35 5.63 9.30
N TYR A 31 -9.32 6.92 9.66
CA TYR A 31 -8.07 7.59 9.99
C TYR A 31 -7.41 7.03 11.26
N GLY A 32 -8.19 6.75 12.30
CA GLY A 32 -7.67 6.14 13.53
C GLY A 32 -7.08 4.75 13.29
N LEU A 33 -7.75 3.92 12.48
CA LEU A 33 -7.26 2.58 12.15
C LEU A 33 -6.02 2.62 11.25
N THR A 34 -6.00 3.47 10.22
CA THR A 34 -4.81 3.62 9.34
C THR A 34 -3.60 4.19 10.09
N ALA A 35 -3.80 5.16 10.99
CA ALA A 35 -2.75 5.61 11.90
C ALA A 35 -2.27 4.47 12.82
N GLY A 36 -3.19 3.62 13.30
CA GLY A 36 -2.88 2.42 14.07
C GLY A 36 -2.04 1.40 13.29
N VAL A 37 -2.33 1.19 12.01
CA VAL A 37 -1.53 0.35 11.10
C VAL A 37 -0.10 0.89 11.01
N ALA A 38 0.05 2.16 10.63
CA ALA A 38 1.37 2.80 10.50
C ALA A 38 2.17 2.74 11.81
N THR A 39 1.51 3.00 12.94
CA THR A 39 2.13 2.93 14.27
C THR A 39 2.57 1.52 14.61
N THR A 40 1.75 0.51 14.33
CA THR A 40 2.06 -0.90 14.62
C THR A 40 3.27 -1.38 13.83
N TRP A 41 3.34 -1.06 12.54
CA TRP A 41 4.50 -1.38 11.70
C TRP A 41 5.76 -0.65 12.14
N LEU A 42 5.68 0.67 12.34
CA LEU A 42 6.84 1.46 12.71
C LEU A 42 7.37 1.08 14.11
N ALA A 43 6.50 1.02 15.12
CA ALA A 43 6.89 0.66 16.48
C ALA A 43 7.40 -0.79 16.55
N GLY A 44 6.72 -1.72 15.88
CA GLY A 44 7.13 -3.12 15.80
C GLY A 44 8.49 -3.30 15.14
N ALA A 45 8.79 -2.54 14.08
CA ALA A 45 10.09 -2.56 13.44
C ALA A 45 11.19 -2.02 14.35
N ARG A 46 10.95 -0.88 15.00
CA ARG A 46 11.93 -0.25 15.92
C ARG A 46 12.19 -1.09 17.16
N ALA A 47 11.16 -1.72 17.72
CA ALA A 47 11.30 -2.63 18.85
C ALA A 47 12.05 -3.93 18.48
N ALA A 48 12.01 -4.34 17.22
CA ALA A 48 12.74 -5.51 16.73
C ALA A 48 14.25 -5.26 16.49
N GLY A 49 14.68 -4.00 16.42
CA GLY A 49 16.08 -3.60 16.28
C GLY A 49 16.31 -2.44 15.30
N PRO A 50 17.59 -2.08 15.04
CA PRO A 50 17.93 -1.00 14.12
C PRO A 50 17.50 -1.34 12.69
N VAL A 51 16.90 -0.37 11.99
CA VAL A 51 16.51 -0.52 10.59
C VAL A 51 17.55 0.15 9.72
N ARG A 52 18.20 -0.63 8.85
CA ARG A 52 19.23 -0.15 7.94
C ARG A 52 18.63 0.78 6.89
N ARG A 53 19.16 2.00 6.81
CA ARG A 53 18.75 2.99 5.80
C ARG A 53 19.20 2.57 4.39
N GLY A 54 20.42 2.05 4.26
CA GLY A 54 21.01 1.66 2.98
C GLY A 54 21.63 2.82 2.21
N ARG A 55 21.83 2.64 0.91
CA ARG A 55 22.41 3.64 -0.01
C ARG A 55 21.60 4.94 0.02
N ARG A 56 22.31 6.08 0.02
CA ARG A 56 21.73 7.44 -0.03
C ARG A 56 21.34 7.86 -1.45
N ASP A 57 20.71 6.96 -2.19
CA ASP A 57 20.17 7.24 -3.53
C ASP A 57 18.69 7.64 -3.42
N VAL A 58 18.31 8.66 -4.17
CA VAL A 58 16.95 9.22 -4.20
C VAL A 58 16.41 9.23 -5.62
N VAL A 59 17.25 9.45 -6.63
CA VAL A 59 16.81 9.57 -8.02
C VAL A 59 16.29 8.23 -8.55
N GLN A 60 17.07 7.16 -8.40
CA GLN A 60 16.66 5.83 -8.88
C GLN A 60 15.33 5.37 -8.28
N PRO A 61 15.10 5.41 -6.95
CA PRO A 61 13.85 4.93 -6.39
C PRO A 61 12.65 5.85 -6.73
N VAL A 62 12.86 7.16 -6.86
CA VAL A 62 11.80 8.08 -7.34
C VAL A 62 11.39 7.73 -8.77
N LEU A 63 12.35 7.53 -9.67
CA LEU A 63 12.08 7.10 -11.04
C LEU A 63 11.42 5.72 -11.09
N ALA A 64 11.84 4.78 -10.24
CA ALA A 64 11.22 3.48 -10.13
C ALA A 64 9.76 3.57 -9.67
N GLY A 65 9.46 4.46 -8.71
CA GLY A 65 8.09 4.70 -8.24
C GLY A 65 7.20 5.28 -9.33
N ALA A 66 7.71 6.29 -10.06
CA ALA A 66 7.02 6.88 -11.20
C ALA A 66 6.81 5.89 -12.36
N GLY A 67 7.83 5.10 -12.68
CA GLY A 67 7.76 4.06 -13.71
C GLY A 67 6.77 2.96 -13.35
N ALA A 68 6.80 2.48 -12.09
CA ALA A 68 5.82 1.53 -11.59
C ALA A 68 4.40 2.10 -11.66
N PHE A 69 4.22 3.38 -11.32
CA PHE A 69 2.92 4.04 -11.48
C PHE A 69 2.49 4.05 -12.96
N GLY A 70 3.38 4.37 -13.89
CA GLY A 70 3.09 4.33 -15.33
C GLY A 70 2.61 2.96 -15.81
N VAL A 71 3.24 1.87 -15.35
CA VAL A 71 2.79 0.49 -15.66
C VAL A 71 1.39 0.24 -15.09
N PHE A 72 1.16 0.58 -13.82
CA PHE A 72 -0.15 0.40 -13.18
C PHE A 72 -1.24 1.23 -13.85
N TYR A 73 -0.92 2.45 -14.27
CA TYR A 73 -1.80 3.32 -15.03
C TYR A 73 -2.17 2.70 -16.39
N GLY A 74 -1.19 2.17 -17.13
CA GLY A 74 -1.43 1.43 -18.36
C GLY A 74 -2.35 0.22 -18.14
N CYS A 75 -2.10 -0.59 -17.10
CA CYS A 75 -2.98 -1.70 -16.72
C CYS A 75 -4.39 -1.23 -16.34
N ALA A 76 -4.51 -0.07 -15.69
CA ALA A 76 -5.79 0.50 -15.28
C ALA A 76 -6.63 0.98 -16.47
N LEU A 77 -6.00 1.51 -17.52
CA LEU A 77 -6.67 1.88 -18.77
C LEU A 77 -7.35 0.69 -19.45
N VAL A 78 -6.78 -0.50 -19.34
CA VAL A 78 -7.39 -1.75 -19.83
C VAL A 78 -8.42 -2.27 -18.81
N SER A 79 -8.05 -2.31 -17.54
CA SER A 79 -8.85 -2.91 -16.46
C SER A 79 -10.18 -2.20 -16.23
N ARG A 80 -10.29 -0.90 -16.54
CA ARG A 80 -11.55 -0.16 -16.44
C ARG A 80 -12.67 -0.70 -17.35
N HIS A 81 -12.31 -1.43 -18.41
CA HIS A 81 -13.27 -2.07 -19.31
C HIS A 81 -13.71 -3.46 -18.83
N ILE A 82 -13.14 -3.98 -17.74
CA ILE A 82 -13.44 -5.30 -17.19
C ILE A 82 -14.19 -5.10 -15.85
N PRO A 83 -15.51 -5.36 -15.79
CA PRO A 83 -16.35 -5.01 -14.63
C PRO A 83 -15.83 -5.46 -13.25
N PRO A 84 -15.34 -6.71 -13.04
CA PRO A 84 -14.81 -7.10 -11.73
C PRO A 84 -13.54 -6.33 -11.35
N LEU A 85 -12.65 -6.05 -12.31
CA LEU A 85 -11.42 -5.30 -12.05
C LEU A 85 -11.71 -3.81 -11.81
N ARG A 86 -12.61 -3.22 -12.60
CA ARG A 86 -13.09 -1.85 -12.39
C ARG A 86 -13.65 -1.68 -10.97
N ARG A 87 -14.51 -2.60 -10.51
CA ARG A 87 -15.07 -2.55 -9.14
C ARG A 87 -13.99 -2.66 -8.07
N ALA A 88 -13.04 -3.59 -8.23
CA ALA A 88 -11.94 -3.75 -7.28
C ALA A 88 -11.07 -2.48 -7.18
N ILE A 89 -10.71 -1.87 -8.31
CA ILE A 89 -9.89 -0.65 -8.35
C ILE A 89 -10.68 0.56 -7.82
N ALA A 90 -11.90 0.78 -8.32
CA ALA A 90 -12.74 1.90 -7.91
C ALA A 90 -13.05 1.87 -6.41
N GLY A 91 -13.25 0.69 -5.82
CA GLY A 91 -13.48 0.54 -4.38
C GLY A 91 -12.33 1.04 -3.51
N VAL A 92 -11.08 0.92 -3.97
CA VAL A 92 -9.91 1.51 -3.27
C VAL A 92 -9.85 3.02 -3.52
N LEU A 93 -10.09 3.46 -4.75
CA LEU A 93 -10.01 4.87 -5.12
C LEU A 93 -11.10 5.72 -4.45
N ASP A 94 -12.20 5.12 -3.99
CA ASP A 94 -13.24 5.84 -3.22
C ASP A 94 -12.67 6.44 -1.91
N TYR A 95 -11.65 5.81 -1.31
CA TYR A 95 -10.91 6.38 -0.17
C TYR A 95 -10.18 7.68 -0.50
N ALA A 96 -9.72 7.83 -1.75
CA ALA A 96 -9.08 9.05 -2.23
C ALA A 96 -10.11 10.15 -2.55
N HIS A 97 -11.32 9.79 -2.97
CA HIS A 97 -12.38 10.75 -3.32
C HIS A 97 -13.10 11.34 -2.11
N ARG A 98 -13.36 10.53 -1.07
CA ARG A 98 -14.26 10.93 0.03
C ARG A 98 -13.55 11.45 1.28
N GLY A 99 -12.24 11.30 1.40
CA GLY A 99 -11.51 11.81 2.56
C GLY A 99 -11.06 13.26 2.39
N SER A 100 -10.68 13.90 3.49
CA SER A 100 -9.97 15.17 3.42
C SER A 100 -8.64 14.91 2.72
N THR A 101 -8.39 15.62 1.62
CA THR A 101 -7.26 15.35 0.71
C THR A 101 -5.94 15.23 1.48
N THR A 102 -5.72 16.08 2.48
CA THR A 102 -4.49 16.08 3.29
C THR A 102 -4.39 14.87 4.22
N SER A 103 -5.47 14.48 4.93
CA SER A 103 -5.40 13.37 5.89
C SER A 103 -5.24 12.03 5.18
N VAL A 104 -5.94 11.81 4.07
CA VAL A 104 -5.80 10.57 3.27
C VAL A 104 -4.41 10.46 2.67
N VAL A 105 -3.88 11.56 2.11
CA VAL A 105 -2.51 11.58 1.60
C VAL A 105 -1.53 11.28 2.74
N ALA A 106 -1.64 11.98 3.86
CA ALA A 106 -0.75 11.77 5.00
C ALA A 106 -0.78 10.33 5.51
N THR A 107 -1.95 9.77 5.78
CA THR A 107 -2.06 8.40 6.30
C THR A 107 -1.59 7.37 5.28
N THR A 108 -1.85 7.56 3.99
CA THR A 108 -1.39 6.64 2.93
C THR A 108 0.13 6.64 2.81
N LEU A 109 0.76 7.82 2.75
CA LEU A 109 2.21 7.93 2.63
C LEU A 109 2.92 7.42 3.88
N LEU A 110 2.41 7.74 5.07
CA LEU A 110 2.93 7.23 6.33
C LEU A 110 2.79 5.71 6.44
N THR A 111 1.66 5.16 6.02
CA THR A 111 1.43 3.70 6.04
C THR A 111 2.39 3.01 5.08
N GLY A 112 2.53 3.48 3.83
CA GLY A 112 3.46 2.90 2.87
C GLY A 112 4.92 2.94 3.36
N ALA A 113 5.36 4.05 3.95
CA ALA A 113 6.68 4.15 4.55
C ALA A 113 6.85 3.18 5.74
N ALA A 114 5.86 3.08 6.62
CA ALA A 114 5.89 2.20 7.78
C ALA A 114 5.90 0.72 7.37
N GLU A 115 5.14 0.34 6.34
CA GLU A 115 5.17 -0.99 5.74
C GLU A 115 6.58 -1.35 5.30
N GLU A 116 7.27 -0.50 4.55
CA GLU A 116 8.63 -0.82 4.10
C GLU A 116 9.63 -0.92 5.26
N VAL A 117 9.49 -0.09 6.28
CA VAL A 117 10.31 -0.15 7.50
C VAL A 117 10.11 -1.49 8.24
N PHE A 118 8.89 -2.02 8.27
CA PHE A 118 8.60 -3.30 8.90
C PHE A 118 8.92 -4.50 8.01
N PHE A 119 8.29 -4.58 6.83
CA PHE A 119 8.42 -5.71 5.92
C PHE A 119 9.82 -5.78 5.32
N ARG A 120 10.37 -4.69 4.75
CA ARG A 120 11.71 -4.68 4.11
C ARG A 120 12.83 -4.39 5.10
N GLY A 121 12.51 -3.92 6.30
CA GLY A 121 13.44 -3.84 7.42
C GLY A 121 13.38 -5.08 8.31
N ALA A 122 12.67 -4.96 9.43
CA ALA A 122 12.71 -5.93 10.53
C ALA A 122 12.35 -7.37 10.11
N LEU A 123 11.29 -7.55 9.32
CA LEU A 123 10.84 -8.87 8.89
C LEU A 123 11.74 -9.47 7.82
N TYR A 124 12.23 -8.66 6.88
CA TYR A 124 13.21 -9.07 5.87
C TYR A 124 14.50 -9.56 6.53
N ASP A 125 15.03 -8.80 7.49
CA ASP A 125 16.26 -9.16 8.20
C ASP A 125 16.07 -10.45 9.03
N ALA A 126 14.85 -10.73 9.52
CA ALA A 126 14.56 -11.92 10.32
C ALA A 126 14.18 -13.18 9.51
N ALA A 127 13.60 -13.02 8.31
CA ALA A 127 12.98 -14.13 7.57
C ALA A 127 13.46 -14.26 6.11
N GLY A 128 14.19 -13.28 5.60
CA GLY A 128 14.65 -13.20 4.21
C GLY A 128 13.62 -12.67 3.23
N ALA A 129 14.07 -12.37 2.01
CA ALA A 129 13.29 -11.69 0.97
C ALA A 129 11.97 -12.38 0.62
N ARG A 130 12.04 -13.69 0.34
CA ARG A 130 10.88 -14.47 -0.12
C ARG A 130 9.78 -14.52 0.93
N ARG A 131 10.12 -14.84 2.18
CA ARG A 131 9.15 -14.94 3.27
C ARG A 131 8.58 -13.59 3.66
N SER A 132 9.40 -12.55 3.74
CA SER A 132 8.90 -11.20 4.03
C SER A 132 7.89 -10.74 2.97
N THR A 133 8.20 -10.94 1.69
CA THR A 133 7.29 -10.60 0.58
C THR A 133 6.01 -11.44 0.61
N ALA A 134 6.12 -12.75 0.84
CA ALA A 134 4.94 -13.61 0.97
C ALA A 134 4.03 -13.18 2.13
N ILE A 135 4.61 -12.85 3.29
CA ILE A 135 3.85 -12.37 4.45
C ILE A 135 3.21 -11.02 4.13
N TYR A 136 3.90 -10.11 3.45
CA TYR A 136 3.33 -8.83 2.98
C TYR A 136 2.08 -9.06 2.12
N VAL A 137 2.18 -9.92 1.11
CA VAL A 137 1.05 -10.27 0.22
C VAL A 137 -0.10 -10.89 1.00
N LEU A 138 0.19 -11.83 1.90
CA LEU A 138 -0.82 -12.47 2.76
C LEU A 138 -1.50 -11.47 3.70
N SER A 139 -0.75 -10.52 4.27
CA SER A 139 -1.31 -9.43 5.06
C SER A 139 -2.25 -8.55 4.23
N THR A 140 -1.89 -8.26 2.96
CA THR A 140 -2.76 -7.52 2.04
C THR A 140 -4.08 -8.24 1.76
N CYS A 141 -4.14 -9.57 1.83
CA CYS A 141 -5.41 -10.30 1.65
C CYS A 141 -6.49 -9.88 2.66
N ALA A 142 -6.11 -9.38 3.85
CA ALA A 142 -7.06 -8.87 4.84
C ALA A 142 -7.86 -7.66 4.34
N THR A 143 -7.36 -6.94 3.33
CA THR A 143 -8.08 -5.84 2.66
C THR A 143 -9.28 -6.31 1.86
N ARG A 144 -9.37 -7.63 1.56
CA ARG A 144 -10.39 -8.24 0.70
C ARG A 144 -10.49 -7.61 -0.69
N ASN A 145 -9.40 -7.01 -1.16
CA ASN A 145 -9.33 -6.39 -2.47
C ASN A 145 -8.31 -7.11 -3.37
N PRO A 146 -8.75 -7.84 -4.41
CA PRO A 146 -7.85 -8.59 -5.27
C PRO A 146 -6.87 -7.71 -6.05
N ALA A 147 -7.25 -6.47 -6.38
CA ALA A 147 -6.34 -5.52 -7.04
C ALA A 147 -5.20 -5.11 -6.11
N LEU A 148 -5.46 -4.89 -4.81
CA LEU A 148 -4.41 -4.62 -3.83
C LEU A 148 -3.50 -5.82 -3.60
N VAL A 149 -4.05 -7.04 -3.56
CA VAL A 149 -3.24 -8.27 -3.39
C VAL A 149 -2.31 -8.48 -4.59
N LEU A 150 -2.81 -8.28 -5.82
CA LEU A 150 -1.96 -8.33 -7.01
C LEU A 150 -0.90 -7.22 -6.99
N ALA A 151 -1.30 -6.00 -6.64
CA ALA A 151 -0.39 -4.86 -6.52
C ALA A 151 0.72 -5.15 -5.51
N SER A 152 0.39 -5.71 -4.35
CA SER A 152 1.34 -6.02 -3.29
C SER A 152 2.32 -7.13 -3.67
N ALA A 153 1.91 -8.08 -4.52
CA ALA A 153 2.82 -9.10 -5.05
C ALA A 153 3.87 -8.50 -6.01
N VAL A 154 3.42 -7.67 -6.96
CA VAL A 154 4.30 -7.01 -7.93
C VAL A 154 5.22 -6.01 -7.24
N MET A 155 4.64 -5.04 -6.54
CA MET A 155 5.39 -4.00 -5.85
C MET A 155 6.23 -4.59 -4.74
N GLY A 156 5.71 -5.57 -4.02
CA GLY A 156 6.45 -6.19 -2.94
C GLY A 156 7.71 -6.94 -3.40
N SER A 157 7.67 -7.51 -4.60
CA SER A 157 8.84 -8.11 -5.25
C SER A 157 9.85 -7.06 -5.68
N LEU A 158 9.40 -5.95 -6.28
CA LEU A 158 10.23 -4.80 -6.62
C LEU A 158 10.94 -4.23 -5.38
N PHE A 159 10.19 -4.02 -4.29
CA PHE A 159 10.73 -3.49 -3.04
C PHE A 159 11.74 -4.43 -2.39
N ALA A 160 11.49 -5.75 -2.41
CA ALA A 160 12.45 -6.73 -1.92
C ALA A 160 13.75 -6.72 -2.73
N TRP A 161 13.65 -6.55 -4.05
CA TRP A 161 14.79 -6.40 -4.93
C TRP A 161 15.58 -5.10 -4.67
N GLN A 162 14.89 -3.97 -4.51
CA GLN A 162 15.52 -2.70 -4.15
C GLN A 162 16.20 -2.78 -2.77
N ARG A 163 15.53 -3.40 -1.80
CA ARG A 163 16.08 -3.64 -0.46
C ARG A 163 17.37 -4.47 -0.50
N HIS A 164 17.41 -5.50 -1.35
CA HIS A 164 18.59 -6.34 -1.52
C HIS A 164 19.75 -5.56 -2.15
N ARG A 165 19.50 -4.78 -3.21
CA ARG A 165 20.55 -4.02 -3.92
C ARG A 165 21.02 -2.76 -3.19
N GLY A 166 20.14 -2.13 -2.44
CA GLY A 166 20.43 -0.91 -1.68
C GLY A 166 20.95 -1.15 -0.27
N ASP A 167 20.95 -2.40 0.19
CA ASP A 167 21.17 -2.83 1.58
C ASP A 167 20.43 -1.99 2.65
N GLY A 168 19.21 -1.55 2.33
CA GLY A 168 18.37 -0.86 3.32
C GLY A 168 17.03 -0.42 2.75
N VAL A 169 16.23 0.18 3.62
CA VAL A 169 14.82 0.48 3.33
C VAL A 169 14.59 1.80 2.60
N GLN A 170 15.62 2.66 2.43
CA GLN A 170 15.42 3.96 1.79
C GLN A 170 14.85 3.86 0.37
N ALA A 171 15.43 3.01 -0.48
CA ALA A 171 14.97 2.83 -1.86
C ALA A 171 13.52 2.33 -1.95
N PRO A 172 13.10 1.25 -1.27
CA PRO A 172 11.71 0.82 -1.30
C PRO A 172 10.76 1.84 -0.66
N VAL A 173 11.14 2.52 0.44
CA VAL A 173 10.31 3.59 1.04
C VAL A 173 10.03 4.70 0.04
N LEU A 174 11.05 5.23 -0.63
CA LEU A 174 10.89 6.31 -1.60
C LEU A 174 10.05 5.86 -2.79
N THR A 175 10.30 4.66 -3.31
CA THR A 175 9.54 4.07 -4.42
C THR A 175 8.07 3.92 -4.06
N HIS A 176 7.78 3.38 -2.87
CA HIS A 176 6.43 3.18 -2.37
C HIS A 176 5.71 4.52 -2.16
N VAL A 177 6.35 5.48 -1.50
CA VAL A 177 5.77 6.82 -1.27
C VAL A 177 5.47 7.54 -2.58
N VAL A 178 6.39 7.54 -3.55
CA VAL A 178 6.16 8.18 -4.86
C VAL A 178 5.04 7.47 -5.62
N TRP A 179 5.06 6.14 -5.67
CA TRP A 179 4.02 5.36 -6.31
C TRP A 179 2.64 5.65 -5.69
N SER A 180 2.52 5.60 -4.36
CA SER A 180 1.28 5.91 -3.65
C SER A 180 0.80 7.34 -3.87
N ALA A 181 1.71 8.32 -3.88
CA ALA A 181 1.37 9.72 -4.14
C ALA A 181 0.79 9.89 -5.56
N LEU A 182 1.40 9.28 -6.58
CA LEU A 182 0.91 9.34 -7.96
C LEU A 182 -0.41 8.59 -8.13
N MET A 183 -0.54 7.41 -7.49
CA MET A 183 -1.79 6.67 -7.44
C MET A 183 -2.92 7.53 -6.89
N LEU A 184 -2.72 8.23 -5.77
CA LEU A 184 -3.72 9.14 -5.19
C LEU A 184 -3.99 10.38 -6.05
N ALA A 185 -2.96 10.96 -6.67
CA ALA A 185 -3.10 12.22 -7.40
C ALA A 185 -3.78 12.06 -8.77
N VAL A 186 -3.58 10.90 -9.43
CA VAL A 186 -3.94 10.72 -10.85
C VAL A 186 -5.02 9.66 -11.04
N MET A 187 -4.90 8.51 -10.37
CA MET A 187 -5.78 7.36 -10.62
C MET A 187 -7.27 7.62 -10.35
N PRO A 188 -7.68 8.35 -9.28
CA PRO A 188 -9.08 8.68 -9.03
C PRO A 188 -9.79 9.30 -10.24
N ARG A 189 -9.11 10.21 -10.95
CA ARG A 189 -9.64 10.91 -12.12
C ARG A 189 -9.95 9.99 -13.30
N LEU A 190 -9.28 8.83 -13.38
CA LEU A 190 -9.48 7.88 -14.47
C LEU A 190 -10.76 7.05 -14.33
N PHE A 191 -11.25 6.86 -13.10
CA PHE A 191 -12.40 6.00 -12.80
C PHE A 191 -13.70 6.78 -12.49
N GLY A 192 -13.64 8.12 -12.49
CA GLY A 192 -14.78 9.01 -12.26
C GLY A 192 -15.23 9.05 -10.80
N SER A 193 -15.99 10.09 -10.43
CA SER A 193 -16.63 10.15 -9.10
C SER A 193 -17.87 9.25 -9.06
N PRO A 194 -18.25 8.67 -7.90
CA PRO A 194 -19.45 7.84 -7.78
C PRO A 194 -20.75 8.47 -8.34
N SER A 195 -20.85 9.81 -8.33
CA SER A 195 -21.97 10.60 -8.85
C SER A 195 -22.06 10.73 -10.38
N GLU A 196 -21.02 10.34 -11.12
CA GLU A 196 -21.07 10.22 -12.59
C GLU A 196 -21.52 8.83 -13.03
N ASN A 197 -21.24 7.80 -12.22
CA ASN A 197 -21.56 6.41 -12.57
C ASN A 197 -23.04 6.08 -12.42
N VAL A 198 -23.76 6.74 -11.50
CA VAL A 198 -25.23 6.59 -11.36
C VAL A 198 -25.99 7.22 -12.52
N ARG A 199 -25.43 8.24 -13.17
CA ARG A 199 -26.06 8.94 -14.31
C ARG A 199 -25.98 8.18 -15.63
N ASN A 200 -25.16 7.14 -15.69
CA ASN A 200 -24.85 6.38 -16.91
C ASN A 200 -25.34 4.93 -16.86
N GLU A 201 -26.14 4.55 -15.85
CA GLU A 201 -26.90 3.30 -15.96
C GLU A 201 -28.10 3.58 -16.89
N PRO A 202 -28.22 2.87 -18.03
CA PRO A 202 -29.44 2.95 -18.82
C PRO A 202 -30.59 2.45 -17.94
N GLU A 203 -31.62 3.29 -17.81
CA GLU A 203 -32.88 2.92 -17.20
C GLU A 203 -33.42 1.72 -18.00
N VAL A 204 -33.29 0.52 -17.45
CA VAL A 204 -33.90 -0.68 -18.03
C VAL A 204 -35.39 -0.56 -17.72
N VAL A 205 -36.10 0.08 -18.65
CA VAL A 205 -37.56 0.09 -18.77
C VAL A 205 -38.05 -1.28 -19.21
#